data_AF-A0A7C1VTV4-F1
#
_entry.id   AF-A0A7C1VTV4-F1
#
_cell.length_a   1.000
_cell.length_b   1.000
_cell.length_c   1.000
_cell.angle_alpha   90.00
_cell.angle_beta   90.00
_cell.angle_gamma   90.00
#
_symmetry.space_group_name_H-M   'P 1'
#
loop_
_entity.id
_entity.type
_entity.pdbx_description
1 polymer ?
#
loop_
_entity_poly.entity_id
_entity_poly.type
_entity_poly.pdbx_seq_one_letter_code
_entity_poly.pdbx_strand_id
1 'polypeptide(L)'
;MPEQYQIIPTKTFIKDLEKRVNPQYVLQIEKAIDELGKNPYQGMKLASIKIGKWRIRIGDYRIRYDIEGDKVVLLRILHRKDIY
;
A
#
# COMPACT_ATOMS: atom_id res chain seq x y z
N MET A 1 6.91 7.66 18.96
CA MET A 1 6.27 6.97 17.81
C MET A 1 4.78 7.21 17.97
N PRO A 2 4.06 7.68 16.95
CA PRO A 2 2.60 7.83 17.05
C PRO A 2 1.98 6.45 17.31
N GLU A 3 0.95 6.38 18.16
CA GLU A 3 0.23 5.12 18.45
C GLU A 3 -0.53 4.60 17.21
N GLN A 4 -0.86 5.48 16.26
CA GLN A 4 -1.50 5.17 14.99
C GLN A 4 -1.03 6.14 13.89
N TYR A 5 -0.89 5.62 12.68
CA TYR A 5 -0.63 6.38 11.47
C TYR A 5 -1.92 6.61 10.68
N GLN A 6 -2.05 7.81 10.13
CA GLN A 6 -3.18 8.16 9.28
C GLN A 6 -2.99 7.60 7.86
N ILE A 7 -3.86 6.70 7.44
CA ILE A 7 -3.87 6.19 6.05
C ILE A 7 -4.46 7.26 5.13
N ILE A 8 -3.72 7.63 4.09
CA ILE A 8 -4.15 8.58 3.05
C ILE A 8 -4.08 7.87 1.68
N PRO A 9 -5.23 7.41 1.14
CA PRO A 9 -5.26 6.87 -0.21
C PRO A 9 -5.22 7.99 -1.25
N THR A 10 -4.35 7.84 -2.26
CA THR A 10 -4.36 8.74 -3.42
C THR A 10 -5.47 8.38 -4.41
N LYS A 11 -5.87 9.34 -5.26
CA LYS A 11 -6.85 9.11 -6.33
C LYS A 11 -6.45 7.94 -7.26
N THR A 12 -5.15 7.78 -7.50
CA THR A 12 -4.63 6.69 -8.34
C THR A 12 -4.76 5.35 -7.63
N PHE A 13 -4.48 5.30 -6.33
CA PHE A 13 -4.69 4.10 -5.51
C PHE A 13 -6.13 3.62 -5.56
N ILE A 14 -7.10 4.53 -5.37
CA ILE A 14 -8.54 4.19 -5.43
C ILE A 14 -8.91 3.62 -6.81
N LYS A 15 -8.45 4.26 -7.89
CA LYS A 15 -8.69 3.75 -9.25
C LYS A 15 -8.05 2.38 -9.49
N ASP A 16 -6.85 2.14 -8.96
CA ASP A 16 -6.17 0.85 -9.08
C ASP A 16 -6.91 -0.22 -8.26
N LEU A 17 -7.44 0.12 -7.08
CA LEU A 17 -8.27 -0.78 -6.26
C LEU A 17 -9.54 -1.19 -7.03
N GLU A 18 -10.28 -0.23 -7.57
CA GLU A 18 -11.53 -0.52 -8.31
C GLU A 18 -11.30 -1.31 -9.60
N LYS A 19 -10.21 -1.05 -10.33
CA LYS A 19 -10.00 -1.62 -11.67
C LYS A 19 -9.14 -2.87 -11.70
N ARG A 20 -8.17 -2.99 -10.80
CA ARG A 20 -7.15 -4.05 -10.86
C ARG A 20 -7.36 -5.11 -9.80
N VAL A 21 -8.03 -4.80 -8.70
CA VAL A 21 -8.20 -5.74 -7.58
C VAL A 21 -9.47 -6.55 -7.76
N ASN A 22 -9.31 -7.87 -7.78
CA ASN A 22 -10.44 -8.78 -7.76
C ASN A 22 -11.16 -8.68 -6.39
N PRO A 23 -12.51 -8.57 -6.35
CA PRO A 23 -13.32 -8.47 -5.13
C PRO A 23 -12.93 -9.43 -4.00
N GLN A 24 -12.49 -10.66 -4.34
CA GLN A 24 -12.08 -11.66 -3.35
C GLN A 24 -10.86 -11.25 -2.50
N TYR A 25 -10.04 -10.31 -2.99
CA TYR A 25 -8.86 -9.81 -2.29
C TYR A 25 -9.09 -8.46 -1.59
N VAL A 26 -10.24 -7.82 -1.80
CA VAL A 26 -10.54 -6.50 -1.19
C VAL A 26 -10.44 -6.58 0.33
N LEU A 27 -11.06 -7.60 0.94
CA LEU A 27 -11.00 -7.81 2.39
C LEU A 27 -9.57 -8.02 2.92
N GLN A 28 -8.71 -8.70 2.15
CA GLN A 28 -7.30 -8.90 2.55
C GLN A 28 -6.51 -7.61 2.47
N ILE A 29 -6.79 -6.78 1.45
CA ILE A 29 -6.15 -5.48 1.28
C ILE A 29 -6.57 -4.52 2.38
N GLU A 30 -7.85 -4.47 2.73
CA GLU A 30 -8.35 -3.66 3.85
C GLU A 30 -7.65 -4.02 5.16
N LYS A 31 -7.59 -5.32 5.50
CA LYS A 31 -6.86 -5.78 6.71
C LYS A 31 -5.39 -5.36 6.71
N ALA A 32 -4.72 -5.48 5.57
CA ALA A 32 -3.32 -5.07 5.47
C ALA A 32 -3.14 -3.54 5.59
N ILE A 33 -4.11 -2.74 5.12
CA ILE A 33 -4.12 -1.29 5.29
C ILE A 33 -4.32 -0.93 6.76
N ASP A 34 -5.22 -1.60 7.47
CA ASP A 34 -5.41 -1.40 8.93
C ASP A 34 -4.13 -1.73 9.71
N GLU A 35 -3.43 -2.80 9.32
CA GLU A 35 -2.12 -3.14 9.90
C GLU A 35 -1.05 -2.10 9.58
N LEU A 36 -1.05 -1.51 8.37
CA LEU A 36 -0.17 -0.38 8.04
C LEU A 36 -0.43 0.84 8.92
N GLY A 37 -1.68 1.07 9.32
CA GLY A 37 -2.03 2.13 10.27
C GLY A 37 -1.40 1.93 11.65
N LYS A 38 -1.16 0.68 12.05
CA LYS A 38 -0.49 0.35 13.32
C LYS A 38 1.03 0.34 13.19
N ASN A 39 1.55 -0.28 12.12
CA ASN A 39 2.97 -0.38 11.86
C ASN A 39 3.28 -0.28 10.36
N PRO A 40 3.55 0.92 9.83
CA PRO A 40 3.82 1.11 8.41
C PRO A 40 5.22 0.65 7.99
N TYR A 41 6.12 0.39 8.93
CA TYR A 41 7.49 -0.05 8.64
C TYR A 41 7.61 -1.55 8.38
N GLN A 42 6.49 -2.30 8.39
CA GLN A 42 6.47 -3.72 8.06
C GLN A 42 6.78 -4.01 6.58
N GLY A 43 6.66 -3.01 5.70
CA GLY A 43 6.97 -3.15 4.28
C GLY A 43 8.47 -3.21 3.99
N MET A 44 8.81 -3.64 2.79
CA MET A 44 10.17 -3.55 2.30
C MET A 44 10.45 -2.15 1.78
N LYS A 45 11.49 -1.50 2.33
CA LYS A 45 12.01 -0.24 1.81
C LYS A 45 12.81 -0.50 0.53
N LEU A 46 12.43 0.15 -0.55
CA LEU A 46 13.10 0.11 -1.84
C LEU A 46 14.19 1.19 -1.85
N ALA A 47 15.45 0.76 -2.01
CA ALA A 47 16.56 1.67 -2.25
C ALA A 47 16.40 2.35 -3.62
N SER A 48 16.81 3.61 -3.72
CA SER A 48 16.87 4.37 -4.98
C SER A 48 15.54 4.84 -5.59
N ILE A 49 14.43 4.82 -4.84
CA ILE A 49 13.14 5.36 -5.30
C ILE A 49 12.80 6.65 -4.56
N LYS A 50 12.38 7.70 -5.29
CA LYS A 50 11.96 8.98 -4.70
C LYS A 50 10.52 8.94 -4.16
N ILE A 51 9.61 8.22 -4.83
CA ILE A 51 8.18 8.11 -4.53
C ILE A 51 7.75 6.63 -4.55
N GLY A 52 7.10 6.16 -3.49
CA GLY A 52 6.77 4.75 -3.27
C GLY A 52 7.96 3.96 -2.76
N LYS A 53 8.63 4.53 -1.75
CA LYS A 53 9.79 3.95 -1.07
C LYS A 53 9.44 2.67 -0.34
N TRP A 54 8.19 2.48 0.05
CA TRP A 54 7.76 1.28 0.75
C TRP A 54 6.89 0.41 -0.14
N ARG A 55 7.07 -0.91 0.04
CA ARG A 55 6.31 -1.93 -0.68
C ARG A 55 5.90 -3.05 0.25
N ILE A 56 4.60 -3.32 0.30
CA ILE A 56 4.07 -4.56 0.90
C ILE A 56 3.53 -5.49 -0.18
N ARG A 57 3.53 -6.78 0.14
CA ARG A 57 2.94 -7.82 -0.70
C ARG A 57 1.71 -8.39 -0.01
N ILE A 58 0.58 -8.40 -0.71
CA ILE A 58 -0.68 -8.98 -0.24
C ILE A 58 -1.17 -9.94 -1.32
N GLY A 59 -0.95 -11.23 -1.11
CA GLY A 59 -1.21 -12.26 -2.13
C GLY A 59 -0.41 -12.00 -3.42
N ASP A 60 -1.15 -11.73 -4.50
CA ASP A 60 -0.61 -11.37 -5.81
C ASP A 60 -0.52 -9.86 -6.06
N TYR A 61 -0.99 -9.03 -5.13
CA TYR A 61 -0.92 -7.58 -5.23
C TYR A 61 0.30 -7.05 -4.48
N ARG A 62 0.87 -5.98 -5.03
CA ARG A 62 1.94 -5.20 -4.43
C ARG A 62 1.45 -3.78 -4.26
N ILE A 63 1.42 -3.29 -3.02
CA ILE A 63 1.04 -1.92 -2.72
C ILE A 63 2.32 -1.11 -2.52
N ARG A 64 2.45 -0.02 -3.27
CA ARG A 64 3.48 1.00 -3.03
C ARG A 64 2.88 2.12 -2.21
N TYR A 65 3.62 2.54 -1.19
CA TYR A 65 3.24 3.63 -0.31
C TYR A 65 4.46 4.40 0.16
N ASP A 66 4.23 5.59 0.69
CA ASP A 66 5.22 6.39 1.39
C ASP A 66 4.76 6.66 2.82
N ILE A 67 5.74 6.94 3.68
CA ILE A 67 5.50 7.31 5.07
C ILE A 67 5.99 8.76 5.20
N GLU A 68 5.08 9.66 5.55
CA GLU A 68 5.31 11.10 5.69
C GLU A 68 4.91 11.54 7.10
N GLY A 69 5.88 11.60 8.01
CA GLY A 69 5.59 11.91 9.42
C GLY A 69 4.71 10.84 10.07
N ASP A 70 3.48 11.21 10.38
CA ASP A 70 2.43 10.36 10.95
C ASP A 70 1.44 9.81 9.91
N LYS A 71 1.71 10.04 8.62
CA LYS A 71 0.83 9.64 7.51
C LYS A 71 1.43 8.52 6.68
N VAL A 72 0.56 7.65 6.19
CA VAL A 72 0.88 6.59 5.24
C VAL A 72 0.14 6.88 3.95
N VAL A 73 0.88 7.33 2.94
CA VAL A 73 0.33 7.73 1.65
C VAL A 73 0.32 6.52 0.72
N LEU A 74 -0.86 5.96 0.45
CA LEU A 74 -1.02 4.83 -0.47
C LEU A 74 -1.03 5.34 -1.92
N LEU A 75 -0.07 4.88 -2.72
CA LEU A 75 0.18 5.43 -4.05
C LEU A 75 -0.45 4.60 -5.17
N ARG A 76 -0.16 3.29 -5.18
CA ARG A 76 -0.48 2.39 -6.30
C ARG A 76 -0.66 0.96 -5.85
N ILE A 77 -1.54 0.23 -6.54
CA ILE A 77 -1.66 -1.23 -6.44
C ILE A 77 -1.20 -1.84 -7.77
N LEU A 78 -0.26 -2.78 -7.69
CA LEU A 78 0.31 -3.48 -8.84
C LEU A 78 0.00 -4.97 -8.71
N HIS A 79 -0.55 -5.59 -9.75
CA HIS A 79 -0.76 -7.04 -9.77
C HIS A 79 0.54 -7.76 -10.17
N ARG A 80 0.75 -8.99 -9.68
CA ARG A 80 1.93 -9.79 -10.03
C ARG A 80 2.03 -10.08 -11.53
N LYS A 81 0.88 -10.19 -12.21
CA LYS A 81 0.80 -10.37 -13.67
C LYS A 81 1.07 -9.09 -14.47
N ASP A 82 0.97 -7.89 -13.88
CA ASP A 82 1.31 -6.63 -14.57
C ASP A 82 2.84 -6.41 -14.69
N ILE A 83 3.67 -7.30 -14.10
CA ILE A 83 5.13 -7.15 -14.05
C ILE A 83 5.84 -8.11 -15.04
N TYR A 84 5.11 -9.01 -15.73
CA TYR A 84 5.65 -9.95 -16.71
C TYR A 84 4.85 -9.93 -18.02
#